data_AF-A0A2N2GL83-F1
#
_entry.id   AF-A0A2N2GL83-F1
#
_cell.length_a   1.000
_cell.length_b   1.000
_cell.length_c   1.000
_cell.angle_alpha   90.00
_cell.angle_beta   90.00
_cell.angle_gamma   90.00
#
_symmetry.space_group_name_H-M   'P 1'
#
loop_
_entity.id
_entity.type
_entity.pdbx_description
1 polymer ?
#
loop_
_entity_poly.entity_id
_entity_poly.type
_entity_poly.pdbx_seq_one_letter_code
_entity_poly.pdbx_strand_id
1 'polypeptide(L)'
;MSAQHNAPNTLENIAADLMVLANDLAQGKLRVGNRLVEIGNPLFIKTKQKITGDTAYCTLSFQVPLRNPDQEEMATPDQRHTSKKRDARRDGKDARLQGRPPEGKKIKKEIASLWKTVGKKLEQGQAPTPAEEKSLLAACENYCLFSEPAWHEEWLRCCTILREALTCAHRGDLSKALAHAEEMNRLTKDCHKKHK
;
A
#
# COMPACT_ATOMS: atom_id res chain seq x y z
N MET A 1 14.59 -17.09 26.21
CA MET A 1 14.38 -15.75 25.62
C MET A 1 15.68 -14.99 25.77
N SER A 2 16.40 -14.77 24.68
CA SER A 2 17.69 -14.08 24.71
C SER A 2 17.52 -12.71 24.07
N ALA A 3 17.63 -11.67 24.89
CA ALA A 3 17.75 -10.30 24.40
C ALA A 3 19.10 -10.17 23.70
N GLN A 4 19.09 -9.88 22.40
CA GLN A 4 20.29 -9.45 21.69
C GLN A 4 20.62 -8.03 22.16
N HIS A 5 21.69 -7.90 22.94
CA HIS A 5 22.32 -6.61 23.21
C HIS A 5 22.98 -6.12 21.91
N ASN A 6 22.50 -5.01 21.36
CA ASN A 6 23.21 -4.29 20.31
C ASN A 6 24.44 -3.62 20.93
N ALA A 7 25.64 -4.07 20.55
CA ALA A 7 26.87 -3.36 20.85
C ALA A 7 26.84 -1.97 20.18
N PRO A 8 27.48 -0.94 20.76
CA PRO A 8 27.57 0.38 20.15
C PRO A 8 28.31 0.28 18.81
N ASN A 9 27.64 0.66 17.73
CA ASN A 9 28.20 0.72 16.38
C ASN A 9 28.64 2.16 16.07
N THR A 10 29.70 2.35 15.30
CA THR A 10 30.15 3.69 14.91
C THR A 10 29.21 4.30 13.86
N LEU A 11 29.22 5.64 13.74
CA LEU A 11 28.41 6.32 12.73
C LEU A 11 28.82 5.91 11.30
N GLU A 12 30.12 5.70 11.08
CA GLU A 12 30.67 5.28 9.81
C GLU A 12 30.14 3.90 9.38
N ASN A 13 30.06 2.96 10.32
CA ASN A 13 29.54 1.62 10.04
C ASN A 13 28.03 1.65 9.75
N ILE A 14 27.26 2.43 10.51
CA ILE A 14 25.81 2.60 10.25
C ILE A 14 25.59 3.24 8.87
N ALA A 15 26.40 4.23 8.50
CA ALA A 15 26.33 4.86 7.18
C ALA A 15 26.66 3.87 6.06
N ALA A 16 27.70 3.05 6.24
CA ALA A 16 28.05 2.00 5.29
C ALA A 16 26.91 0.97 5.14
N ASP A 17 26.31 0.52 6.24
CA ASP A 17 25.19 -0.43 6.22
C ASP A 17 23.96 0.13 5.50
N LEU A 18 23.65 1.43 5.71
CA LEU A 18 22.57 2.11 5.00
C LEU A 18 22.85 2.25 3.50
N MET A 19 24.10 2.47 3.10
CA MET A 19 24.51 2.52 1.69
C MET A 19 24.41 1.14 1.02
N VAL A 20 24.78 0.07 1.74
CA VAL A 20 24.59 -1.31 1.26
C VAL A 20 23.10 -1.61 1.07
N LEU A 21 22.25 -1.25 2.03
CA LEU A 21 20.80 -1.39 1.89
C LEU A 21 20.27 -0.61 0.69
N ALA A 22 20.69 0.65 0.51
CA ALA A 22 20.27 1.46 -0.63
C ALA A 22 20.67 0.81 -1.98
N ASN A 23 21.88 0.24 -2.07
CA ASN A 23 22.35 -0.46 -3.25
C ASN A 23 21.57 -1.76 -3.52
N ASP A 24 21.28 -2.55 -2.49
CA ASP A 24 20.45 -3.77 -2.64
C ASP A 24 19.06 -3.39 -3.18
N LEU A 25 18.42 -2.38 -2.59
CA LEU A 25 17.10 -1.90 -3.02
C LEU A 25 17.11 -1.41 -4.47
N ALA A 26 18.15 -0.69 -4.89
CA ALA A 26 18.31 -0.23 -6.28
C ALA A 26 18.44 -1.39 -7.29
N GLN A 27 18.92 -2.54 -6.84
CA GLN A 27 19.03 -3.77 -7.64
C GLN A 27 17.79 -4.66 -7.57
N GLY A 28 16.71 -4.22 -6.90
CA GLY A 28 15.53 -5.03 -6.69
C GLY A 28 15.82 -6.23 -5.78
N LYS A 29 16.67 -6.04 -4.75
CA LYS A 29 17.01 -7.07 -3.77
C LYS A 29 16.90 -6.55 -2.34
N LEU A 30 16.79 -7.47 -1.38
CA LEU A 30 16.83 -7.17 0.05
C LEU A 30 17.60 -8.25 0.81
N ARG A 31 18.50 -7.87 1.72
CA ARG A 31 19.09 -8.84 2.66
C ARG A 31 18.17 -9.06 3.85
N VAL A 32 17.81 -10.33 4.09
CA VAL A 32 17.05 -10.77 5.28
C VAL A 32 17.85 -11.88 5.96
N GLY A 33 18.52 -11.54 7.07
CA GLY A 33 19.51 -12.42 7.70
C GLY A 33 20.69 -12.67 6.74
N ASN A 34 21.00 -13.94 6.48
CA ASN A 34 22.11 -14.34 5.61
C ASN A 34 21.69 -14.55 4.14
N ARG A 35 20.46 -14.15 3.76
CA ARG A 35 19.91 -14.38 2.42
C ARG A 35 19.69 -13.06 1.71
N LEU A 36 20.08 -13.00 0.44
CA LEU A 36 19.70 -11.94 -0.49
C LEU A 36 18.48 -12.43 -1.27
N VAL A 37 17.35 -11.75 -1.15
CA VAL A 37 16.10 -12.10 -1.83
C VAL A 37 15.79 -11.08 -2.92
N GLU A 38 15.21 -11.53 -4.03
CA GLU A 38 14.66 -10.64 -5.05
C GLU A 38 13.32 -10.08 -4.58
N ILE A 39 13.15 -8.78 -4.78
CA ILE A 39 11.96 -8.05 -4.35
C ILE A 39 11.28 -7.42 -5.57
N GLY A 40 9.96 -7.45 -5.57
CA GLY A 40 9.13 -6.88 -6.62
C GLY A 40 8.77 -5.43 -6.34
N ASN A 41 7.95 -4.87 -7.24
CA ASN A 41 7.31 -3.58 -7.03
C ASN A 41 5.87 -3.77 -6.56
N PRO A 42 5.32 -2.84 -5.74
CA PRO A 42 5.95 -1.63 -5.20
C PRO A 42 6.72 -1.84 -3.89
N LEU A 43 7.72 -0.99 -3.63
CA LEU A 43 8.46 -0.88 -2.35
C LEU A 43 7.90 0.27 -1.51
N PHE A 44 7.50 -0.01 -0.28
CA PHE A 44 7.02 1.00 0.67
C PHE A 44 8.06 1.28 1.75
N ILE A 45 8.28 2.57 2.04
CA ILE A 45 9.13 3.04 3.14
C ILE A 45 8.32 3.87 4.11
N LYS A 46 8.44 3.55 5.41
CA LYS A 46 7.88 4.36 6.50
C LYS A 46 9.01 4.84 7.40
N THR A 47 9.05 6.15 7.59
CA THR A 47 10.00 6.80 8.51
C THR A 47 9.24 7.31 9.72
N LYS A 48 9.67 6.91 10.92
CA LYS A 48 9.17 7.44 12.19
C LYS A 48 10.32 8.07 12.95
N GLN A 49 10.17 9.34 13.28
CA GLN A 49 11.14 10.06 14.09
C GLN A 49 10.49 10.51 15.40
N LYS A 50 11.21 10.43 16.51
CA LYS A 50 10.80 10.98 17.81
C LYS A 50 12.02 11.40 18.60
N ILE A 51 11.89 12.44 19.43
CA ILE A 51 12.89 12.82 20.43
C ILE A 51 12.30 12.48 21.80
N THR A 52 13.09 11.92 22.71
CA THR A 52 12.67 11.64 24.09
C THR A 52 13.86 11.90 25.00
N GLY A 53 13.77 12.94 25.83
CA GLY A 53 14.91 13.43 26.62
C GLY A 53 15.99 14.02 25.71
N ASP A 54 17.22 13.55 25.87
CA ASP A 54 18.41 13.87 25.08
C ASP A 54 18.60 12.96 23.86
N THR A 55 17.69 12.00 23.65
CA THR A 55 17.85 10.94 22.66
C THR A 55 16.92 11.14 21.46
N ALA A 56 17.49 11.13 20.24
CA ALA A 56 16.74 11.08 18.99
C ALA A 56 16.58 9.63 18.50
N TYR A 57 15.37 9.27 18.11
CA TYR A 57 15.03 7.96 17.54
C TYR A 57 14.60 8.14 16.09
N CYS A 58 15.15 7.34 15.20
CA CYS A 58 14.69 7.20 13.82
C CYS A 58 14.42 5.72 13.54
N THR A 59 13.25 5.40 13.03
CA THR A 59 12.88 4.05 12.59
C THR A 59 12.53 4.11 11.12
N LEU A 60 13.26 3.33 10.32
CA LEU A 60 12.93 3.05 8.93
C LEU A 60 12.27 1.67 8.88
N SER A 61 11.15 1.56 8.19
CA SER A 61 10.47 0.29 7.95
C SER A 61 10.19 0.13 6.47
N PHE A 62 10.68 -0.97 5.91
CA PHE A 62 10.51 -1.31 4.51
C PHE A 62 9.52 -2.46 4.38
N GLN A 63 8.62 -2.36 3.41
CA GLN A 63 7.69 -3.43 3.06
C GLN A 63 7.67 -3.60 1.56
N VAL A 64 7.92 -4.82 1.09
CA VAL A 64 8.06 -5.13 -0.33
C VAL A 64 7.65 -6.57 -0.61
N PRO A 65 6.95 -6.86 -1.73
CA PRO A 65 6.67 -8.23 -2.15
C PRO A 65 7.96 -8.95 -2.55
N LEU A 66 8.04 -10.25 -2.26
CA LEU A 66 9.11 -11.10 -2.80
C LEU A 66 8.79 -11.45 -4.25
N ARG A 67 9.83 -11.50 -5.10
CA ARG A 67 9.69 -11.98 -6.47
C ARG A 67 9.76 -13.51 -6.46
N ASN A 68 8.69 -14.17 -6.90
CA ASN A 68 8.69 -15.61 -7.13
C ASN A 68 9.11 -15.87 -8.59
N PRO A 69 10.16 -16.67 -8.85
CA PRO A 69 10.57 -16.99 -10.22
C PRO A 69 9.53 -17.82 -10.99
N ASP A 70 8.56 -18.46 -10.31
CA ASP A 70 7.57 -19.35 -10.92
C ASP A 70 6.30 -18.64 -11.44
N GLN A 71 6.22 -17.30 -11.41
CA GLN A 71 5.01 -16.55 -11.79
C GLN A 71 5.11 -15.76 -13.11
N GLU A 72 6.22 -15.85 -13.86
CA GLU A 72 6.38 -15.13 -15.14
C GLU A 72 6.05 -15.95 -16.40
N GLU A 73 5.45 -17.16 -16.29
CA GLU A 73 5.02 -17.93 -17.47
C GLU A 73 3.59 -18.48 -17.31
N MET A 74 2.60 -17.71 -17.79
CA MET A 74 1.48 -18.18 -18.62
C MET A 74 0.40 -17.09 -18.71
N ALA A 75 0.53 -16.24 -19.73
CA ALA A 75 -0.62 -15.71 -20.42
C ALA A 75 -1.03 -16.74 -21.50
N THR A 76 -2.16 -17.42 -21.32
CA THR A 76 -3.16 -17.73 -22.37
C THR A 76 -4.34 -18.52 -21.76
N PRO A 77 -5.57 -18.34 -22.27
CA PRO A 77 -6.75 -19.00 -21.72
C PRO A 77 -7.04 -20.31 -22.45
N ASP A 78 -7.33 -21.39 -21.72
CA ASP A 78 -8.26 -22.40 -22.24
C ASP A 78 -9.03 -23.12 -21.14
N GLN A 79 -10.31 -23.31 -21.42
CA GLN A 79 -11.27 -24.04 -20.61
C GLN A 79 -11.04 -25.54 -20.73
N ARG A 80 -11.06 -26.26 -19.61
CA ARG A 80 -12.00 -27.39 -19.41
C ARG A 80 -11.93 -27.96 -17.98
N HIS A 81 -13.11 -28.14 -17.42
CA HIS A 81 -13.38 -28.89 -16.19
C HIS A 81 -12.72 -30.28 -16.17
N THR A 82 -12.22 -30.70 -15.01
CA THR A 82 -12.88 -31.78 -14.24
C THR A 82 -12.41 -31.79 -12.78
N SER A 83 -13.40 -31.98 -11.93
CA SER A 83 -13.33 -32.08 -10.47
C SER A 83 -12.56 -33.31 -10.02
N LYS A 84 -11.70 -33.17 -8.99
CA LYS A 84 -11.52 -34.23 -7.98
C LYS A 84 -11.02 -33.66 -6.66
N LYS A 85 -11.93 -33.72 -5.69
CA LYS A 85 -11.76 -33.46 -4.26
C LYS A 85 -10.82 -34.52 -3.67
N ARG A 86 -9.79 -34.10 -2.93
CA ARG A 86 -9.23 -34.89 -1.82
C ARG A 86 -8.67 -33.96 -0.75
N ASP A 87 -9.31 -34.06 0.41
CA ASP A 87 -8.86 -33.55 1.70
C ASP A 87 -7.46 -34.06 2.05
N ALA A 88 -6.62 -33.18 2.62
CA ALA A 88 -6.04 -33.37 3.96
C ALA A 88 -5.00 -32.28 4.26
N ARG A 89 -5.39 -31.36 5.14
CA ARG A 89 -4.62 -30.80 6.25
C ARG A 89 -3.09 -30.93 6.16
N ARG A 90 -2.44 -29.82 5.81
CA ARG A 90 -1.17 -29.44 6.42
C ARG A 90 -1.21 -27.93 6.71
N ASP A 91 -1.42 -27.63 7.98
CA ASP A 91 -1.16 -26.32 8.57
C ASP A 91 0.29 -25.90 8.28
N GLY A 92 0.46 -24.67 7.82
CA GLY A 92 1.77 -24.17 7.42
C GLY A 92 1.85 -22.68 7.12
N LYS A 93 1.17 -21.82 7.90
CA LYS A 93 1.58 -20.40 8.13
C LYS A 93 1.74 -19.43 6.94
N ASP A 94 1.29 -19.74 5.74
CA ASP A 94 1.34 -18.81 4.60
C ASP A 94 0.03 -18.01 4.43
N ALA A 95 -0.17 -16.99 5.27
CA ALA A 95 -1.21 -15.96 5.03
C ALA A 95 -1.02 -14.67 5.87
N ARG A 96 0.19 -14.33 6.33
CA ARG A 96 0.43 -13.07 7.08
C ARG A 96 0.69 -11.85 6.18
N LEU A 97 -0.01 -11.78 5.04
CA LEU A 97 0.04 -10.65 4.10
C LEU A 97 -1.10 -9.63 4.30
N GLN A 98 -2.08 -9.91 5.16
CA GLN A 98 -3.10 -8.93 5.48
C GLN A 98 -2.68 -8.16 6.74
N GLY A 99 -2.57 -6.83 6.64
CA GLY A 99 -2.38 -5.99 7.82
C GLY A 99 -3.44 -6.33 8.89
N ARG A 100 -3.19 -5.97 10.16
CA ARG A 100 -4.08 -6.40 11.24
C ARG A 100 -5.51 -5.91 10.96
N PRO A 101 -6.56 -6.75 11.03
CA PRO A 101 -7.93 -6.35 10.72
C PRO A 101 -8.41 -5.03 11.38
N PRO A 102 -8.01 -4.70 12.64
CA PRO A 102 -8.33 -3.41 13.25
C PRO A 102 -7.73 -2.20 12.53
N GLU A 103 -6.55 -2.33 11.92
CA GLU A 103 -5.85 -1.26 11.21
C GLU A 103 -6.54 -0.96 9.87
N GLY A 104 -6.92 -1.99 9.12
CA GLY A 104 -7.66 -1.83 7.87
C GLY A 104 -9.00 -1.11 8.07
N LYS A 105 -9.74 -1.48 9.13
CA LYS A 105 -10.99 -0.79 9.49
C LYS A 105 -10.75 0.67 9.86
N LYS A 106 -9.65 0.99 10.55
CA LYS A 106 -9.29 2.37 10.89
C LYS A 106 -8.97 3.19 9.65
N ILE A 107 -8.14 2.67 8.74
CA ILE A 107 -7.76 3.35 7.50
C ILE A 107 -8.98 3.52 6.59
N LYS A 108 -9.86 2.52 6.47
CA LYS A 108 -11.12 2.64 5.71
C LYS A 108 -12.00 3.79 6.23
N LYS A 109 -12.09 3.96 7.56
CA LYS A 109 -12.82 5.08 8.16
C LYS A 109 -12.14 6.43 7.90
N GLU A 110 -10.81 6.47 7.96
CA GLU A 110 -10.03 7.65 7.65
C GLU A 110 -10.24 8.10 6.20
N ILE A 111 -10.16 7.16 5.23
CA ILE A 111 -10.47 7.43 3.82
C ILE A 111 -11.89 7.97 3.68
N ALA A 112 -12.89 7.34 4.31
CA ALA A 112 -14.27 7.80 4.22
C ALA A 112 -14.44 9.23 4.78
N SER A 113 -13.74 9.57 5.86
CA SER A 113 -13.76 10.93 6.43
C SER A 113 -13.08 11.94 5.52
N LEU A 114 -11.89 11.64 5.02
CA LEU A 114 -11.13 12.51 4.12
C LEU A 114 -11.89 12.73 2.81
N TRP A 115 -12.45 11.66 2.23
CA TRP A 115 -13.26 11.72 1.02
C TRP A 115 -14.51 12.58 1.21
N LYS A 116 -15.19 12.51 2.37
CA LYS A 116 -16.34 13.37 2.65
C LYS A 116 -15.98 14.86 2.57
N THR A 117 -14.81 15.24 3.05
CA THR A 117 -14.33 16.62 2.98
C THR A 117 -13.92 17.01 1.55
N VAL A 118 -13.08 16.19 0.91
CA VAL A 118 -12.56 16.44 -0.44
C VAL A 118 -13.68 16.43 -1.48
N GLY A 119 -14.53 15.41 -1.47
CA GLY A 119 -15.68 15.27 -2.37
C GLY A 119 -16.63 16.45 -2.27
N LYS A 120 -16.93 16.92 -1.05
CA LYS A 120 -17.76 18.11 -0.85
C LYS A 120 -17.15 19.37 -1.46
N LYS A 121 -15.82 19.55 -1.38
CA LYS A 121 -15.16 20.69 -2.03
C LYS A 121 -15.29 20.62 -3.56
N LEU A 122 -15.08 19.44 -4.14
CA LEU A 122 -15.25 19.23 -5.57
C LEU A 122 -16.69 19.49 -6.02
N GLU A 123 -17.69 19.04 -5.25
CA GLU A 123 -19.11 19.35 -5.48
C GLU A 123 -19.41 20.86 -5.42
N GLN A 124 -18.69 21.60 -4.58
CA GLN A 124 -18.83 23.05 -4.44
C GLN A 124 -17.99 23.85 -5.46
N GLY A 125 -17.33 23.19 -6.41
CA GLY A 125 -16.44 23.84 -7.35
C GLY A 125 -15.21 24.46 -6.67
N GLN A 126 -14.68 23.79 -5.65
CA GLN A 126 -13.48 24.22 -4.93
C GLN A 126 -12.40 23.15 -5.04
N ALA A 127 -11.17 23.59 -5.34
CA ALA A 127 -10.02 22.71 -5.29
C ALA A 127 -9.71 22.33 -3.82
N PRO A 128 -9.43 21.05 -3.52
CA PRO A 128 -8.89 20.65 -2.23
C PRO A 128 -7.53 21.30 -1.99
N THR A 129 -7.14 21.44 -0.72
CA THR A 129 -5.81 21.93 -0.38
C THR A 129 -4.77 20.84 -0.61
N PRO A 130 -3.51 21.17 -0.92
CA PRO A 130 -2.46 20.17 -1.11
C PRO A 130 -2.27 19.21 0.08
N ALA A 131 -2.55 19.68 1.30
CA ALA A 131 -2.49 18.85 2.50
C ALA A 131 -3.62 17.81 2.56
N GLU A 132 -4.83 18.17 2.14
CA GLU A 132 -5.97 17.24 2.06
C GLU A 132 -5.75 16.19 0.97
N GLU A 133 -5.25 16.62 -0.21
CA GLU A 133 -4.90 15.72 -1.31
C GLU A 133 -3.86 14.69 -0.88
N LYS A 134 -2.75 15.16 -0.30
CA LYS A 134 -1.67 14.31 0.20
C LYS A 134 -2.17 13.33 1.24
N SER A 135 -3.01 13.78 2.18
CA SER A 135 -3.54 12.92 3.24
C SER A 135 -4.46 11.84 2.69
N LEU A 136 -5.36 12.20 1.75
CA LEU A 136 -6.29 11.25 1.14
C LEU A 136 -5.57 10.22 0.27
N LEU A 137 -4.64 10.65 -0.57
CA LEU A 137 -3.84 9.74 -1.41
C LEU A 137 -3.01 8.79 -0.56
N ALA A 138 -2.35 9.29 0.49
CA ALA A 138 -1.58 8.45 1.41
C ALA A 138 -2.49 7.44 2.14
N ALA A 139 -3.69 7.83 2.57
CA ALA A 139 -4.63 6.91 3.19
C ALA A 139 -5.08 5.80 2.23
N CYS A 140 -5.37 6.16 0.97
CA CYS A 140 -5.72 5.20 -0.08
C CYS A 140 -4.55 4.23 -0.36
N GLU A 141 -3.34 4.75 -0.53
CA GLU A 141 -2.14 3.92 -0.76
C GLU A 141 -1.89 2.96 0.41
N ASN A 142 -2.05 3.43 1.65
CA ASN A 142 -1.95 2.57 2.84
C ASN A 142 -3.02 1.47 2.88
N TYR A 143 -4.20 1.72 2.32
CA TYR A 143 -5.29 0.74 2.30
C TYR A 143 -5.10 -0.38 1.27
N CYS A 144 -4.23 -0.21 0.26
CA CYS A 144 -3.88 -1.28 -0.69
C CYS A 144 -3.42 -2.57 0.02
N LEU A 145 -2.79 -2.45 1.21
CA LEU A 145 -2.35 -3.60 2.02
C LEU A 145 -3.50 -4.42 2.60
N PHE A 146 -4.71 -3.87 2.62
CA PHE A 146 -5.91 -4.49 3.18
C PHE A 146 -6.92 -4.83 2.09
N SER A 147 -6.61 -4.51 0.83
CA SER A 147 -7.47 -4.91 -0.28
C SER A 147 -7.32 -6.39 -0.59
N GLU A 148 -8.44 -7.10 -0.70
CA GLU A 148 -8.43 -8.52 -1.00
C GLU A 148 -8.27 -8.73 -2.51
N PRO A 149 -7.65 -9.84 -2.94
CA PRO A 149 -7.45 -10.13 -4.37
C PRO A 149 -8.73 -10.06 -5.19
N ALA A 150 -9.87 -10.45 -4.61
CA ALA A 150 -11.17 -10.48 -5.27
C ALA A 150 -11.70 -9.11 -5.72
N TRP A 151 -11.18 -8.01 -5.17
CA TRP A 151 -11.62 -6.65 -5.50
C TRP A 151 -10.46 -5.64 -5.57
N HIS A 152 -9.22 -6.13 -5.60
CA HIS A 152 -8.02 -5.28 -5.61
C HIS A 152 -7.96 -4.40 -6.86
N GLU A 153 -8.33 -4.92 -8.02
CA GLU A 153 -8.34 -4.15 -9.28
C GLU A 153 -9.36 -3.02 -9.25
N GLU A 154 -10.57 -3.26 -8.73
CA GLU A 154 -11.56 -2.20 -8.52
C GLU A 154 -11.06 -1.13 -7.53
N TRP A 155 -10.33 -1.54 -6.49
CA TRP A 155 -9.69 -0.62 -5.56
C TRP A 155 -8.66 0.28 -6.26
N LEU A 156 -7.75 -0.30 -7.06
CA LEU A 156 -6.76 0.45 -7.82
C LEU A 156 -7.42 1.42 -8.82
N ARG A 157 -8.50 1.00 -9.48
CA ARG A 157 -9.27 1.86 -10.37
C ARG A 157 -9.86 3.06 -9.65
N CYS A 158 -10.40 2.89 -8.45
CA CYS A 158 -10.85 4.00 -7.62
C CYS A 158 -9.71 4.97 -7.28
N CYS A 159 -8.52 4.46 -6.94
CA CYS A 159 -7.35 5.30 -6.68
C CYS A 159 -6.89 6.09 -7.92
N THR A 160 -6.92 5.50 -9.10
CA THR A 160 -6.58 6.17 -10.37
C THR A 160 -7.53 7.33 -10.64
N ILE A 161 -8.83 7.09 -10.56
CA ILE A 161 -9.86 8.11 -10.84
C ILE A 161 -9.82 9.23 -9.80
N LEU A 162 -9.51 8.91 -8.54
CA LEU A 162 -9.26 9.93 -7.52
C LEU A 162 -8.08 10.84 -7.91
N ARG A 163 -6.95 10.28 -8.37
CA ARG A 163 -5.80 11.08 -8.82
C ARG A 163 -6.15 11.96 -10.02
N GLU A 164 -6.96 11.46 -10.95
CA GLU A 164 -7.47 12.24 -12.09
C GLU A 164 -8.35 13.40 -11.62
N ALA A 165 -9.26 13.16 -10.67
CA ALA A 165 -10.11 14.18 -10.09
C ALA A 165 -9.27 15.32 -9.46
N LEU A 166 -8.28 14.96 -8.65
CA LEU A 166 -7.39 15.93 -8.01
C LEU A 166 -6.52 16.69 -9.03
N THR A 167 -6.01 15.99 -10.06
CA THR A 167 -5.23 16.62 -11.13
C THR A 167 -6.07 17.64 -11.91
N CYS A 168 -7.33 17.32 -12.21
CA CYS A 168 -8.26 18.24 -12.86
C CYS A 168 -8.54 19.45 -11.96
N ALA A 169 -8.81 19.23 -10.67
CA ALA A 169 -9.05 20.30 -9.71
C ALA A 169 -7.84 21.25 -9.59
N HIS A 170 -6.63 20.71 -9.53
CA HIS A 170 -5.38 21.48 -9.45
C HIS A 170 -5.16 22.35 -10.71
N ARG A 171 -5.60 21.87 -11.87
CA ARG A 171 -5.56 22.62 -13.14
C ARG A 171 -6.70 23.63 -13.29
N GLY A 172 -7.58 23.73 -12.30
CA GLY A 172 -8.79 24.57 -12.36
C GLY A 172 -9.94 23.98 -13.18
N ASP A 173 -9.80 22.75 -13.70
CA ASP A 173 -10.85 22.04 -14.44
C ASP A 173 -11.81 21.35 -13.45
N LEU A 174 -12.56 22.16 -12.70
CA LEU A 174 -13.42 21.71 -11.61
C LEU A 174 -14.62 20.89 -12.12
N SER A 175 -15.06 21.12 -13.35
CA SER A 175 -16.15 20.33 -13.97
C SER A 175 -15.70 18.89 -14.24
N LYS A 176 -14.50 18.68 -14.82
CA LYS A 176 -13.97 17.32 -14.97
C LYS A 176 -13.62 16.70 -13.62
N ALA A 177 -13.10 17.48 -12.68
CA ALA A 177 -12.81 16.98 -11.33
C ALA A 177 -14.07 16.41 -10.65
N LEU A 178 -15.20 17.11 -10.77
CA LEU A 178 -16.49 16.64 -10.26
C LEU A 178 -16.95 15.35 -10.97
N ALA A 179 -16.85 15.28 -12.30
CA ALA A 179 -17.21 14.07 -13.04
C ALA A 179 -16.40 12.84 -12.61
N HIS A 180 -15.08 12.99 -12.40
CA HIS A 180 -14.25 11.92 -11.85
C HIS A 180 -14.64 11.56 -10.40
N ALA A 181 -15.00 12.55 -9.56
CA ALA A 181 -15.47 12.29 -8.20
C ALA A 181 -16.79 11.50 -8.16
N GLU A 182 -17.71 11.82 -9.07
CA GLU A 182 -18.97 11.07 -9.24
C GLU A 182 -18.72 9.63 -9.69
N GLU A 183 -17.78 9.42 -10.62
CA GLU A 183 -17.39 8.08 -11.07
C GLU A 183 -16.75 7.27 -9.93
N MET A 184 -15.87 7.88 -9.12
CA MET A 184 -15.32 7.23 -7.92
C MET A 184 -16.44 6.80 -6.95
N ASN A 185 -17.43 7.66 -6.72
CA ASN A 185 -18.58 7.34 -5.89
C ASN A 185 -19.40 6.18 -6.46
N ARG A 186 -19.58 6.13 -7.79
CA ARG A 186 -20.25 5.03 -8.49
C ARG A 186 -19.51 3.71 -8.31
N LEU A 187 -18.21 3.69 -8.58
CA LEU A 187 -17.37 2.50 -8.42
C LEU A 187 -17.33 2.00 -6.98
N THR A 188 -17.27 2.91 -6.00
CA THR A 188 -17.32 2.56 -4.58
C THR A 188 -18.63 1.86 -4.23
N LYS A 189 -19.77 2.35 -4.75
CA LYS A 189 -21.08 1.72 -4.56
C LYS A 189 -21.13 0.34 -5.21
N ASP A 190 -20.61 0.20 -6.43
CA ASP A 190 -20.61 -1.06 -7.16
C ASP A 190 -19.74 -2.13 -6.47
N CYS A 191 -18.55 -1.74 -6.01
CA CYS A 191 -17.68 -2.62 -5.21
C CYS A 191 -18.38 -3.07 -3.92
N HIS A 192 -19.02 -2.15 -3.19
CA HIS A 192 -19.79 -2.53 -2.00
C HIS A 192 -20.97 -3.46 -2.31
N LYS A 193 -21.68 -3.31 -3.42
CA LYS A 193 -22.77 -4.23 -3.78
C LYS A 193 -22.26 -5.66 -4.07
N LYS A 194 -21.05 -5.79 -4.60
CA LYS A 194 -20.46 -7.09 -4.96
C LYS A 194 -19.79 -7.80 -3.78
N HIS A 195 -19.21 -7.04 -2.84
CA HIS A 195 -18.26 -7.59 -1.85
C HIS A 195 -18.59 -7.27 -0.38
N LYS A 196 -19.68 -6.57 -0.08
CA LYS A 196 -20.10 -6.22 1.28
C LYS A 196 -21.46 -6.85 1.61
#